data_AF-A0A8J1MMS7-F1
#
_entry.id   AF-A0A8J1MMS7-F1
#
_cell.length_a   1.000
_cell.length_b   1.000
_cell.length_c   1.000
_cell.angle_alpha   90.00
_cell.angle_beta   90.00
_cell.angle_gamma   90.00
#
_symmetry.space_group_name_H-M   'P 1'
#
loop_
_entity.id
_entity.type
_entity.pdbx_description
1 polymer ?
#
loop_
_entity_poly.entity_id
_entity_poly.type
_entity_poly.pdbx_seq_one_letter_code
_entity_poly.pdbx_strand_id
1 'polypeptide(L)' 'MAGVLKKTTGLVGLAVSQNPHEEKNVEKLEERINCGQIEEVIVQAENELNLARKMLEWKPWEPLTEEPPANQWKWPI' A
#
# COMPACT_ATOMS: atom_id res chain seq x y z
N MET A 1 -9.27 -12.84 -24.42
CA MET A 1 -8.55 -11.58 -24.66
C MET A 1 -9.20 -10.48 -23.81
N ALA A 2 -8.91 -10.44 -22.51
CA ALA A 2 -9.38 -9.39 -21.61
C ALA A 2 -8.14 -8.65 -21.10
N GLY A 3 -7.98 -7.40 -21.51
CA GLY A 3 -6.85 -6.56 -21.12
C GLY A 3 -6.88 -6.32 -19.61
N VAL A 4 -5.88 -6.85 -18.90
CA VAL A 4 -5.65 -6.51 -17.50
C VAL A 4 -5.02 -5.13 -17.47
N LEU A 5 -5.86 -4.09 -17.41
CA LEU A 5 -5.44 -2.79 -16.89
C LEU A 5 -4.97 -3.06 -15.46
N LYS A 6 -3.65 -2.98 -15.22
CA LYS A 6 -3.09 -2.89 -13.88
C LYS A 6 -3.71 -1.67 -13.20
N LYS A 7 -4.81 -1.88 -12.49
CA LYS A 7 -5.22 -1.00 -11.40
C LYS A 7 -4.20 -1.30 -10.30
N THR A 8 -3.16 -0.47 -10.23
CA THR A 8 -2.30 -0.41 -9.06
C THR A 8 -3.20 -0.39 -7.83
N THR A 9 -2.84 -1.15 -6.80
CA THR A 9 -3.53 -1.17 -5.51
C THR A 9 -3.78 0.28 -5.10
N GLY A 10 -5.05 0.70 -5.12
CA GLY A 10 -5.49 2.08 -5.00
C GLY A 10 -5.27 2.68 -3.60
N LEU A 11 -4.10 2.47 -3.01
CA LEU A 11 -3.57 3.25 -1.89
C LEU A 11 -3.16 4.63 -2.41
N VAL A 12 -4.15 5.36 -2.93
CA VAL A 12 -4.12 6.81 -3.05
C VAL A 12 -4.43 7.31 -1.65
N GLY A 13 -3.39 7.41 -0.83
CA GLY A 13 -3.50 7.83 0.58
C GLY A 13 -2.19 8.38 1.11
N LEU A 14 -1.05 7.82 0.71
CA LEU A 14 0.24 8.40 1.05
C LEU A 14 0.58 9.53 0.07
N ALA A 15 0.01 10.70 0.31
CA ALA A 15 0.65 11.94 -0.11
C ALA A 15 1.93 12.10 0.72
N VAL A 16 2.96 11.30 0.40
CA VAL A 16 4.33 11.63 0.81
C VAL A 16 4.59 13.00 0.20
N SER A 17 4.70 14.03 1.03
CA SER A 17 5.17 15.34 0.59
C SER A 17 6.40 15.08 -0.26
N GLN A 18 6.41 15.54 -1.52
CA GLN A 18 7.52 15.25 -2.43
C GLN A 18 8.86 15.66 -1.81
N ASN A 19 8.85 16.71 -0.96
CA ASN A 19 9.97 17.20 -0.17
C ASN A 19 9.51 17.58 1.26
N PRO A 20 9.49 16.67 2.27
CA PRO A 20 9.14 17.03 3.64
C PRO A 20 10.16 18.00 4.28
N HIS A 21 11.35 18.12 3.66
CA HIS A 21 12.41 19.03 4.08
C HIS A 21 12.16 20.51 3.67
N GLU A 22 11.20 20.78 2.77
CA GLU A 22 10.88 22.15 2.33
C GLU A 22 9.97 22.88 3.33
N GLU A 23 9.09 22.16 4.02
CA GLU A 23 8.18 22.72 5.01
C GLU A 23 8.76 22.52 6.41
N LYS A 24 9.28 23.60 7.01
CA LYS A 24 9.85 23.56 8.37
C LYS A 24 8.79 23.48 9.47
N ASN A 25 7.52 23.68 9.15
CA ASN A 25 6.43 23.64 10.12
C ASN A 25 5.73 22.28 10.08
N VAL A 26 5.71 21.59 11.22
CA VAL A 26 5.13 20.26 11.42
C VAL A 26 3.62 20.28 11.19
N GLU A 27 2.90 21.29 11.71
CA GLU A 27 1.43 21.36 11.60
C GLU A 27 0.95 21.43 10.15
N LYS A 28 1.63 22.25 9.33
CA LYS A 28 1.32 22.38 7.89
C LYS A 28 1.67 21.12 7.11
N LEU A 29 2.70 20.40 7.54
CA LEU A 29 3.10 19.14 6.93
C LEU A 29 2.05 18.07 7.21
N GLU A 30 1.56 17.98 8.45
CA GLU A 30 0.49 17.06 8.84
C GLU A 30 -0.82 17.34 8.10
N GLU A 31 -1.25 18.61 7.99
CA GLU A 31 -2.41 19.00 7.20
C GLU A 31 -2.28 18.61 5.72
N ARG A 32 -1.08 18.75 5.14
CA ARG A 32 -0.82 18.46 3.72
C ARG A 32 -0.77 16.96 3.43
N ILE A 33 -0.19 16.18 4.33
CA ILE A 33 -0.09 14.72 4.22
C ILE A 33 -1.43 14.07 4.56
N ASN A 34 -2.20 14.65 5.49
CA ASN A 34 -3.52 14.20 5.92
C ASN A 34 -3.56 12.70 6.31
N CYS A 35 -2.52 12.23 6.98
CA CYS A 35 -2.36 10.83 7.43
C CYS A 35 -2.12 10.71 8.95
N GLY A 36 -2.68 11.63 9.74
CA GLY A 36 -2.46 11.67 11.20
C GLY A 36 -1.20 12.43 11.59
N GLN A 37 -0.64 12.07 12.76
CA GLN A 37 0.58 12.70 13.31
C GLN A 37 1.83 12.26 12.56
N ILE A 38 2.86 13.10 12.56
CA ILE A 38 4.11 12.82 11.85
C ILE A 38 4.83 11.55 12.37
N GLU A 39 4.71 11.23 13.66
CA GLU A 39 5.27 10.01 14.25
C GLU A 39 4.64 8.74 13.66
N GLU A 40 3.32 8.75 13.44
CA GLU A 40 2.61 7.63 12.82
C GLU A 40 3.05 7.44 11.36
N VAL A 41 3.28 8.54 10.65
CA VAL A 41 3.78 8.52 9.26
C VAL A 41 5.18 7.90 9.17
N ILE A 42 6.07 8.19 10.13
CA ILE A 42 7.41 7.58 10.18
C ILE A 42 7.31 6.07 10.39
N VAL A 43 6.50 5.64 11.36
CA VAL A 43 6.27 4.20 11.63
C VAL A 43 5.66 3.51 10.42
N GLN A 44 4.72 4.16 9.73
CA GLN A 44 4.15 3.64 8.49
C GLN A 44 5.20 3.50 7.38
N ALA A 45 6.06 4.50 7.19
CA ALA A 45 7.13 4.45 6.20
C ALA A 45 8.11 3.29 6.46
N GLU A 46 8.45 3.03 7.72
CA GLU A 46 9.28 1.88 8.09
C GLU A 46 8.58 0.54 7.81
N ASN A 47 7.29 0.44 8.12
CA ASN A 47 6.48 -0.73 7.84
C ASN A 47 6.36 -1.01 6.34
N GLU A 48 6.14 0.03 5.53
CA GLU A 48 6.07 -0.06 4.07
C GLU A 48 7.43 -0.47 3.47
N LEU A 49 8.53 0.07 3.96
CA LEU A 49 9.87 -0.33 3.53
C LEU A 49 10.15 -1.81 3.84
N ASN A 50 9.75 -2.28 5.02
CA ASN A 50 9.86 -3.68 5.39
C ASN A 50 8.95 -4.58 4.55
N LEU A 51 7.74 -4.12 4.23
CA LEU A 51 6.81 -4.83 3.34
C LEU A 51 7.38 -4.95 1.93
N ALA A 52 7.93 -3.87 1.37
CA ALA A 52 8.53 -3.87 0.03
C ALA A 52 9.69 -4.87 -0.06
N ARG A 53 10.51 -4.99 0.99
CA ARG A 53 11.58 -6.00 1.06
C ARG A 53 11.01 -7.42 1.04
N LYS A 54 9.95 -7.69 1.80
CA LYS A 54 9.28 -9.01 1.82
C LYS A 54 8.56 -9.32 0.50
N MET A 55 7.99 -8.32 -0.17
CA MET A 55 7.33 -8.50 -1.46
C MET A 55 8.29 -9.00 -2.54
N LEU A 56 9.59 -8.64 -2.49
CA LEU A 56 10.61 -9.18 -3.40
C LEU A 56 10.81 -10.68 -3.23
N GLU A 57 10.72 -11.18 -2.00
CA GLU A 57 10.84 -12.61 -1.69
C GLU A 57 9.55 -13.36 -2.02
N TRP A 58 8.39 -12.81 -1.63
CA TRP A 58 7.09 -13.47 -1.79
C TRP A 58 6.56 -13.47 -3.22
N LYS A 59 7.01 -12.53 -4.06
CA LYS A 59 6.59 -12.37 -5.47
C LYS A 59 5.08 -12.56 -5.69
N PRO A 60 4.22 -11.83 -4.96
CA PRO A 60 2.77 -12.02 -5.01
C PRO A 60 2.14 -11.69 -6.37
N TRP A 61 2.91 -11.14 -7.31
CA TRP A 61 2.49 -10.87 -8.68
C TRP A 61 2.58 -12.09 -9.60
N GLU A 62 3.16 -13.20 -9.13
CA GLU A 62 3.14 -14.47 -9.86
C GLU A 62 1.72 -15.07 -9.86
N PRO A 63 1.38 -15.91 -10.84
CA PRO A 63 0.09 -16.59 -10.88
C PRO A 63 -0.17 -17.39 -9.60
N LEU A 64 -1.46 -17.58 -9.28
CA LEU A 64 -1.88 -18.39 -8.13
C LEU A 64 -1.19 -19.76 -8.17
N THR A 65 -0.57 -20.14 -7.05
CA THR A 65 0.08 -21.43 -6.91
C THR A 65 -0.92 -22.58 -7.03
N GLU A 66 -2.15 -22.40 -6.52
CA GLU A 66 -3.21 -23.40 -6.55
C GLU A 66 -4.58 -22.73 -6.85
N GLU A 67 -5.36 -23.33 -7.74
CA GLU A 67 -6.73 -22.92 -7.99
C GLU A 67 -7.64 -23.37 -6.84
N PRO A 68 -8.60 -22.53 -6.39
CA PRO A 68 -9.49 -22.91 -5.31
C PRO A 68 -10.43 -24.06 -5.74
N PRO A 69 -10.77 -25.01 -4.84
CA PRO A 69 -11.71 -26.07 -5.17
C PRO A 69 -13.12 -25.51 -5.43
N ALA A 70 -13.90 -26.21 -6.27
CA ALA A 70 -15.12 -25.71 -6.91
C ALA A 70 -16.26 -25.19 -5.99
N ASN A 71 -16.16 -25.36 -4.66
CA ASN A 71 -17.14 -24.87 -3.67
C ASN A 71 -16.53 -24.08 -2.51
N GLN A 72 -15.22 -23.75 -2.53
CA GLN A 72 -14.53 -23.10 -1.41
C GLN A 72 -15.13 -21.74 -1.02
N TRP A 73 -15.60 -20.98 -2.01
CA TRP A 73 -16.05 -19.59 -1.85
C TRP A 73 -17.55 -19.39 -2.07
N LYS A 74 -18.36 -20.46 -2.03
CA LYS A 74 -19.82 -20.37 -2.21
C LYS A 74 -20.51 -20.09 -0.86
N TRP A 75 -21.23 -18.97 -0.77
CA TRP A 75 -22.02 -18.59 0.41
C TRP A 75 -23.29 -17.80 0.02
N PRO A 76 -24.47 -18.04 0.66
CA PRO A 76 -24.86 -19.19 1.48
C PRO A 76 -25.11 -20.45 0.61
N ILE A 77 -25.23 -21.63 1.24
CA ILE A 77 -25.42 -22.94 0.58
C ILE A 77 -26.79 -23.03 -0.09
#